data_AF-A0A4Y6IGW8-F1
#
_entry.id   AF-A0A4Y6IGW8-F1
#
_cell.length_a   1.000
_cell.length_b   1.000
_cell.length_c   1.000
_cell.angle_alpha   90.00
_cell.angle_beta   90.00
_cell.angle_gamma   90.00
#
_symmetry.space_group_name_H-M   'P 1'
#
loop_
_entity.id
_entity.type
_entity.pdbx_description
1 polymer ?
#
loop_
_entity_poly.entity_id
_entity_poly.type
_entity_poly.pdbx_seq_one_letter_code
_entity_poly.pdbx_strand_id
1 'polypeptide(L)'
;MYKLALLLLCLCVSSNLNAQFFVITHDSNAETLSESDLRLIFSKQRTFWQDGQPIRVFILPPLSSLHQDFCRQELKLMPYFLQKKWDQRVFSGTGDRPEVVNNEQDMWQKVKATPGAIGYLSSEYQAQGNRNGSH
;
A
#
# COMPACT_ATOMS: atom_id res chain seq x y z
N MET A 1 -17.71 -41.04 -26.99
CA MET A 1 -17.32 -39.62 -27.22
C MET A 1 -17.54 -38.77 -25.96
N TYR A 2 -17.17 -39.27 -24.77
CA TYR A 2 -17.39 -38.59 -23.47
C TYR A 2 -16.09 -38.17 -22.78
N LYS A 3 -14.95 -38.69 -23.28
CA LYS A 3 -13.61 -38.41 -22.73
C LYS A 3 -13.13 -36.98 -22.96
N LEU A 4 -13.68 -36.27 -23.96
CA LEU A 4 -13.39 -34.86 -24.23
C LEU A 4 -14.26 -33.89 -23.40
N ALA A 5 -15.40 -34.35 -22.87
CA ALA A 5 -16.28 -33.51 -22.06
C ALA A 5 -15.80 -33.36 -20.60
N LEU A 6 -14.95 -34.27 -20.12
CA LEU A 6 -14.46 -34.24 -18.74
C LEU A 6 -13.31 -33.25 -18.51
N LEU A 7 -12.60 -32.83 -19.56
CA LEU A 7 -11.44 -31.93 -19.44
C LEU A 7 -11.81 -30.45 -19.30
N LEU A 8 -13.06 -30.09 -19.61
CA LEU A 8 -13.53 -28.68 -19.64
C LEU A 8 -14.21 -28.24 -18.33
N LEU A 9 -14.43 -29.15 -17.37
CA LEU A 9 -14.96 -28.84 -16.04
C LEU A 9 -13.86 -28.56 -15.00
N CYS A 10 -12.62 -28.36 -15.45
CA CYS A 10 -11.52 -27.85 -14.64
C CYS A 10 -11.20 -26.39 -15.00
N LEU A 11 -12.20 -25.63 -15.49
CA LEU A 11 -12.10 -24.18 -15.58
C LEU A 11 -12.15 -23.60 -14.17
N CYS A 12 -10.96 -23.54 -13.58
CA CYS A 12 -10.48 -22.42 -12.78
C CYS A 12 -11.54 -21.79 -11.88
N VAL A 13 -11.82 -22.43 -10.75
CA VAL A 13 -12.17 -21.68 -9.54
C VAL A 13 -10.92 -20.87 -9.19
N SER A 14 -10.76 -19.75 -9.89
CA SER A 14 -9.78 -18.74 -9.54
C SER A 14 -10.36 -18.09 -8.29
N SER A 15 -10.04 -18.65 -7.13
CA SER A 15 -10.20 -17.95 -5.88
C SER A 15 -9.45 -16.64 -6.05
N ASN A 16 -10.19 -15.55 -6.27
CA ASN A 16 -9.65 -14.22 -6.14
C ASN A 16 -9.32 -14.09 -4.66
N LEU A 17 -8.09 -14.46 -4.30
CA LEU A 17 -7.51 -14.09 -3.03
C LEU A 17 -7.51 -12.57 -3.06
N ASN A 18 -8.52 -11.97 -2.42
CA ASN A 18 -8.52 -10.54 -2.20
C ASN A 18 -7.36 -10.31 -1.24
N ALA A 19 -6.24 -9.83 -1.78
CA ALA A 19 -5.14 -9.35 -0.97
C ALA A 19 -5.73 -8.27 -0.07
N GLN A 20 -5.90 -8.59 1.20
CA GLN A 20 -6.32 -7.61 2.18
C GLN A 20 -5.08 -6.82 2.59
N PHE A 21 -5.25 -5.51 2.79
CA PHE A 21 -4.17 -4.60 3.14
C PHE A 21 -4.38 -4.07 4.55
N PHE A 22 -3.26 -3.82 5.23
CA PHE A 22 -3.24 -3.07 6.47
C PHE A 22 -2.41 -1.81 6.27
N VAL A 23 -3.06 -0.65 6.36
CA VAL A 23 -2.36 0.62 6.46
C VAL A 23 -1.76 0.71 7.86
N ILE A 24 -0.48 1.02 7.91
CA ILE A 24 0.27 1.18 9.16
C ILE A 24 0.77 2.62 9.28
N THR A 25 0.76 3.13 10.50
CA THR A 25 1.29 4.44 10.86
C THR A 25 2.28 4.29 12.00
N HIS A 26 3.23 5.23 12.11
CA HIS A 26 4.14 5.28 13.26
C HIS A 26 3.37 5.53 14.56
N ASP A 27 2.61 6.61 14.56
CA ASP A 27 1.81 7.03 15.69
C ASP A 27 0.53 6.19 15.71
N SER A 28 0.30 5.49 16.82
CA SER A 28 -0.87 4.64 17.05
C SER A 28 -2.18 5.42 17.21
N ASN A 29 -2.15 6.74 17.03
CA ASN A 29 -3.34 7.58 16.96
C ASN A 29 -4.06 7.26 15.65
N ALA A 30 -4.84 6.18 15.74
CA ALA A 30 -5.71 5.65 14.72
C ALA A 30 -6.85 6.63 14.44
N GLU A 31 -6.55 7.74 13.76
CA GLU A 31 -7.56 8.27 12.87
C GLU A 31 -7.90 7.18 11.87
N THR A 32 -9.17 6.77 11.84
CA THR A 32 -9.66 5.91 10.78
C THR A 32 -9.56 6.68 9.48
N LEU A 33 -8.46 6.48 8.76
CA LEU A 33 -8.21 7.15 7.49
C LEU A 33 -9.25 6.66 6.48
N SER A 34 -10.02 7.60 5.94
CA SER A 34 -10.94 7.29 4.84
C SER A 34 -10.16 6.97 3.56
N GLU A 35 -10.81 6.30 2.62
CA GLU A 35 -10.29 6.09 1.26
C GLU A 35 -9.81 7.40 0.60
N SER A 36 -10.54 8.50 0.84
CA SER A 36 -10.16 9.84 0.39
C SER A 36 -8.90 10.36 1.07
N ASP A 37 -8.76 10.16 2.38
CA ASP A 37 -7.55 10.57 3.11
C ASP A 37 -6.34 9.80 2.61
N LEU A 38 -6.46 8.48 2.44
CA LEU A 38 -5.40 7.65 1.87
C LEU A 38 -4.99 8.16 0.49
N ARG A 39 -5.95 8.45 -0.39
CA ARG A 39 -5.63 9.07 -1.70
C ARG A 39 -4.88 10.38 -1.56
N LEU A 40 -5.33 11.28 -0.69
CA LEU A 40 -4.67 12.58 -0.49
C LEU A 40 -3.25 12.40 0.03
N ILE A 41 -3.04 11.48 0.96
CA ILE A 41 -1.75 11.21 1.59
C ILE A 41 -0.79 10.50 0.62
N PHE A 42 -1.18 9.37 0.04
CA PHE A 42 -0.32 8.62 -0.89
C PHE A 42 -0.06 9.38 -2.19
N SER A 43 -0.98 10.25 -2.62
CA SER A 43 -0.70 11.18 -3.72
C SER A 43 0.11 12.40 -3.30
N LYS A 44 0.60 12.49 -2.05
CA LYS A 44 1.36 13.61 -1.49
C LYS A 44 0.61 14.97 -1.62
N GLN A 45 -0.73 14.95 -1.66
CA GLN A 45 -1.58 16.15 -1.63
C GLN A 45 -1.77 16.67 -0.21
N ARG A 46 -1.92 15.76 0.77
CA ARG A 46 -1.81 16.08 2.20
C ARG A 46 -0.42 15.70 2.67
N THR A 47 0.33 16.65 3.23
CA THR A 47 1.73 16.47 3.65
C THR A 47 1.95 16.67 5.14
N PHE A 48 0.91 17.04 5.89
CA PHE A 48 0.93 17.19 7.34
C PHE A 48 -0.29 16.48 7.95
N TRP A 49 -0.09 15.86 9.11
CA TRP A 49 -1.16 15.34 9.97
C TRP A 49 -1.94 16.49 10.61
N GLN A 50 -3.07 16.18 11.26
CA GLN A 50 -3.93 17.21 11.88
C GLN A 50 -3.23 17.95 13.03
N ASP A 51 -2.26 17.31 13.67
CA ASP A 51 -1.40 17.88 14.72
C ASP A 51 -0.23 18.72 14.17
N GLY A 52 -0.09 18.83 12.84
CA GLY A 52 0.97 19.58 12.18
C GLY A 52 2.27 18.79 11.96
N GLN A 53 2.34 17.52 12.35
CA GLN A 53 3.51 16.67 12.09
C GLN A 53 3.62 16.33 10.58
N PRO A 54 4.82 16.40 9.96
CA PRO A 54 4.99 16.05 8.55
C PRO A 54 4.68 14.57 8.27
N ILE A 55 3.98 14.29 7.17
CA ILE A 55 3.67 12.93 6.74
C ILE A 55 4.82 12.36 5.91
N ARG A 56 5.37 11.22 6.35
CA ARG A 56 6.42 10.49 5.63
C ARG A 56 5.82 9.25 4.96
N VAL A 57 5.63 9.31 3.65
CA VAL A 57 5.00 8.23 2.88
C VAL A 57 6.06 7.25 2.40
N PHE A 58 5.91 5.98 2.78
CA PHE A 58 6.69 4.86 2.26
C PHE A 58 5.82 4.01 1.31
N ILE A 59 6.40 3.56 0.20
CA ILE A 59 5.75 2.66 -0.76
C ILE A 59 6.65 1.48 -1.11
N LEU A 60 6.05 0.36 -1.51
CA LEU A 60 6.78 -0.74 -2.13
C LEU A 60 7.14 -0.41 -3.59
N PRO A 61 8.04 -1.19 -4.22
CA PRO A 61 8.44 -0.94 -5.61
C PRO A 61 7.21 -0.82 -6.52
N PRO A 62 7.14 0.19 -7.42
CA PRO A 62 5.93 0.47 -8.22
C PRO A 62 5.44 -0.69 -9.08
N LEU A 63 6.34 -1.60 -9.46
CA LEU A 63 6.04 -2.78 -10.27
C LEU A 63 5.63 -4.00 -9.44
N SER A 64 5.76 -3.97 -8.11
CA SER A 64 5.33 -5.08 -7.25
C SER A 64 3.81 -5.27 -7.33
N SER A 65 3.36 -6.53 -7.34
CA SER A 65 1.92 -6.86 -7.32
C SER A 65 1.22 -6.20 -6.14
N LEU A 66 1.84 -6.26 -4.96
CA LEU A 66 1.29 -5.69 -3.73
C LEU A 66 1.06 -4.17 -3.82
N HIS A 67 2.01 -3.40 -4.37
CA HIS A 67 1.80 -1.97 -4.59
C HIS A 67 0.68 -1.71 -5.61
N GLN A 68 0.67 -2.46 -6.71
CA GLN A 68 -0.33 -2.29 -7.75
C GLN A 68 -1.74 -2.59 -7.23
N ASP A 69 -1.89 -3.65 -6.45
CA ASP A 69 -3.17 -4.03 -5.85
C ASP A 69 -3.60 -3.03 -4.77
N PHE A 70 -2.69 -2.59 -3.91
CA PHE A 70 -2.97 -1.53 -2.92
C PHE A 70 -3.53 -0.28 -3.59
N CYS A 71 -2.90 0.18 -4.68
CA CYS A 71 -3.38 1.34 -5.42
C CYS A 71 -4.81 1.14 -5.95
N ARG A 72 -5.08 -0.02 -6.56
CA ARG A 72 -6.40 -0.31 -7.16
C ARG A 72 -7.48 -0.51 -6.11
N GLN A 73 -7.17 -1.21 -5.02
CA GLN A 73 -8.14 -1.69 -4.04
C GLN A 73 -8.37 -0.68 -2.93
N GLU A 74 -7.32 -0.11 -2.35
CA GLU A 74 -7.40 0.83 -1.22
C GLU A 74 -7.51 2.29 -1.68
N LEU A 75 -6.80 2.66 -2.75
CA LEU A 75 -6.82 4.05 -3.22
C LEU A 75 -7.88 4.27 -4.30
N LYS A 76 -8.41 3.20 -4.91
CA LYS A 76 -9.26 3.24 -6.13
C LYS A 76 -8.60 4.02 -7.28
N LEU A 77 -7.27 3.94 -7.38
CA LEU A 77 -6.47 4.64 -8.38
C LEU A 77 -5.56 3.66 -9.13
N MET A 78 -5.30 3.93 -10.40
CA MET A 78 -4.25 3.21 -11.11
C MET A 78 -2.87 3.70 -10.65
N PRO A 79 -1.89 2.80 -10.42
CA PRO A 79 -0.54 3.17 -9.98
C PRO A 79 0.12 4.25 -10.85
N TYR A 80 -0.08 4.17 -12.17
CA TYR A 80 0.45 5.15 -13.11
C TYR A 80 -0.07 6.58 -12.85
N PHE A 81 -1.30 6.75 -12.35
CA PHE A 81 -1.81 8.08 -12.03
C PHE A 81 -1.10 8.71 -10.83
N LEU A 82 -0.69 7.91 -9.83
CA LEU A 82 0.13 8.40 -8.72
C LEU A 82 1.51 8.80 -9.22
N GLN A 83 2.16 7.93 -9.99
CA GLN A 83 3.46 8.22 -10.59
C GLN A 83 3.44 9.53 -11.38
N LYS A 84 2.45 9.71 -12.26
CA LYS A 84 2.29 10.94 -13.04
C LYS A 84 2.13 12.18 -12.16
N LYS A 85 1.33 12.10 -11.07
CA LYS A 85 1.16 13.21 -10.14
C LYS A 85 2.45 13.57 -9.43
N TRP A 86 3.21 12.58 -8.97
CA TRP A 86 4.51 12.83 -8.34
C TRP A 86 5.50 13.43 -9.33
N ASP A 87 5.56 12.92 -10.56
CA ASP A 87 6.44 13.44 -11.61
C ASP A 87 6.13 14.92 -11.93
N GLN A 88 4.86 15.29 -12.04
CA GLN A 88 4.43 16.68 -12.22
C GLN A 88 4.92 17.60 -11.08
N ARG A 89 4.85 17.12 -9.83
CA ARG A 89 5.35 17.89 -8.68
C ARG A 89 6.86 18.05 -8.68
N VAL A 90 7.58 16.96 -8.96
CA VAL A 90 9.04 16.97 -9.03
C VAL A 90 9.51 17.93 -10.14
N PHE A 91 8.92 17.85 -11.34
CA PHE A 91 9.30 18.73 -12.45
C PHE A 91 8.98 20.21 -12.22
N SER A 92 7.89 20.50 -11.49
CA SER A 92 7.54 21.88 -11.12
C SER A 92 8.29 22.40 -9.88
N GLY A 93 9.09 21.56 -9.22
CA GLY A 93 9.78 21.91 -7.97
C GLY A 93 8.84 22.09 -6.76
N THR A 94 7.59 21.63 -6.85
CA THR A 94 6.56 21.83 -5.81
C THR A 94 6.40 20.63 -4.88
N GLY A 95 7.19 19.58 -5.05
CA GLY A 95 7.18 18.41 -4.18
C GLY A 95 8.10 17.30 -4.64
N ASP A 96 8.10 16.23 -3.85
CA ASP A 96 8.94 15.04 -4.01
C ASP A 96 8.07 13.77 -4.24
N ARG A 97 8.76 12.64 -4.43
CA ARG A 97 8.12 11.32 -4.51
C ARG A 97 8.09 10.67 -3.11
N PRO A 98 7.18 9.73 -2.85
CA PRO A 98 7.30 8.85 -1.70
C PRO A 98 8.60 8.07 -1.72
N GLU A 99 9.08 7.67 -0.55
CA GLU A 99 10.28 6.85 -0.44
C GLU A 99 9.94 5.39 -0.72
N VAL A 100 10.72 4.75 -1.59
CA VAL A 100 10.53 3.34 -1.95
C VAL A 100 11.32 2.46 -1.00
N VAL A 101 10.65 1.47 -0.40
CA VAL A 101 11.26 0.48 0.49
C VAL A 101 11.41 -0.85 -0.24
N ASN A 102 12.31 -1.71 0.24
CA ASN A 102 12.69 -2.92 -0.49
C ASN A 102 11.63 -4.03 -0.41
N ASN A 103 10.99 -4.18 0.75
CA ASN A 103 10.03 -5.24 1.04
C ASN A 103 9.17 -4.86 2.26
N GLU A 104 8.24 -5.73 2.63
CA GLU A 104 7.31 -5.52 3.76
C GLU A 104 8.01 -5.44 5.13
N GLN A 105 9.13 -6.15 5.31
CA GLN A 105 9.92 -6.04 6.55
C GLN A 105 10.58 -4.67 6.67
N ASP A 106 11.19 -4.18 5.59
CA ASP A 106 11.75 -2.83 5.51
C ASP A 106 10.65 -1.76 5.69
N MET A 107 9.47 -1.97 5.09
CA MET A 107 8.29 -1.12 5.31
C MET A 107 7.94 -1.00 6.79
N TRP A 108 7.78 -2.14 7.47
CA TRP A 108 7.44 -2.17 8.90
C TRP A 108 8.50 -1.45 9.74
N GLN A 109 9.78 -1.76 9.51
CA GLN A 109 10.88 -1.15 10.24
C GLN A 109 10.95 0.37 10.03
N LYS A 110 10.84 0.84 8.78
CA LYS A 110 10.90 2.28 8.48
C LYS A 110 9.72 3.05 9.02
N VAL A 111 8.49 2.52 8.91
CA VAL A 111 7.31 3.15 9.50
C VAL A 111 7.46 3.22 11.02
N LYS A 112 7.89 2.14 11.68
CA LYS A 112 8.13 2.15 13.13
C LYS A 112 9.27 3.07 13.57
N ALA A 113 10.28 3.30 12.74
CA ALA A 113 11.42 4.14 13.10
C ALA A 113 11.22 5.63 12.77
N THR A 114 10.19 5.99 12.01
CA THR A 114 10.04 7.34 11.45
C THR A 114 8.75 7.99 11.96
N PRO A 115 8.84 8.99 12.85
CA PRO A 115 7.67 9.75 13.30
C PRO A 115 6.87 10.34 12.14
N GLY A 116 5.54 10.25 12.22
CA GLY A 116 4.63 10.71 11.18
C GLY A 116 4.63 9.86 9.91
N ALA A 117 5.26 8.69 9.92
CA ALA A 117 5.27 7.81 8.76
C ALA A 117 3.96 7.05 8.56
N ILE A 118 3.70 6.75 7.30
CA ILE A 118 2.61 5.90 6.84
C ILE A 118 3.13 4.94 5.76
N GLY A 119 2.64 3.71 5.82
CA GLY A 119 2.89 2.66 4.84
C GLY A 119 1.75 1.66 4.80
N TYR A 120 1.95 0.54 4.14
CA TYR A 120 0.97 -0.53 4.07
C TYR A 120 1.66 -1.89 3.99
N LEU A 121 0.98 -2.90 4.51
CA LEU A 121 1.42 -4.30 4.53
C LEU A 121 0.31 -5.19 4.00
N SER A 122 0.68 -6.38 3.53
CA SER A 122 -0.28 -7.44 3.25
C SER A 122 -0.85 -8.03 4.54
N SER A 123 -2.07 -8.55 4.47
CA SER A 123 -2.67 -9.27 5.58
C SER A 123 -1.89 -10.52 5.98
N GLU A 124 -1.26 -11.18 5.02
CA GLU A 124 -0.41 -12.34 5.25
C GLU A 124 0.79 -11.98 6.12
N TYR A 125 1.48 -10.86 5.81
CA TYR A 125 2.60 -10.37 6.60
C TYR A 125 2.16 -9.99 8.02
N GLN A 126 1.04 -9.27 8.15
CA GLN A 126 0.51 -8.89 9.46
C GLN A 126 0.13 -10.12 10.32
N ALA A 127 -0.46 -11.15 9.70
CA ALA A 127 -0.79 -12.40 10.39
C ALA A 127 0.45 -13.16 10.85
N GLN A 128 1.55 -13.12 10.09
CA GLN A 128 2.83 -13.72 10.49
C GLN A 128 3.47 -12.98 11.66
N GLY A 129 3.47 -11.64 11.63
CA GLY A 129 3.95 -10.82 12.75
C GLY A 129 3.20 -11.08 14.05
N ASN A 130 1.89 -11.31 13.97
CA ASN A 130 1.07 -11.61 15.15
C ASN A 130 1.26 -13.05 15.67
N ARG A 131 1.59 -14.01 14.79
CA ARG A 131 1.91 -15.40 15.18
C ARG A 131 3.29 -15.54 15.81
N ASN A 132 4.24 -14.71 15.37
CA ASN A 132 5.61 -14.69 15.88
C ASN A 132 5.79 -13.69 17.03
N GLY A 133 4.71 -13.32 17.73
CA GLY A 133 4.68 -12.25 18.73
C GLY A 133 5.74 -12.41 19.82
N SER A 134 6.93 -11.85 19.58
CA SER A 134 8.01 -11.48 20.50
C SER A 134 9.24 -11.07 19.67
N HIS A 135 9.20 -9.89 19.05
CA HIS A 135 10.42 -9.19 18.63
C HIS A 135 10.22 -7.67 18.70
#